data_AF-A0A7S2GG64-F1
#
_entry.id   AF-A0A7S2GG64-F1
#
_cell.length_a   1.000
_cell.length_b   1.000
_cell.length_c   1.000
_cell.angle_alpha   90.00
_cell.angle_beta   90.00
_cell.angle_gamma   90.00
#
_symmetry.space_group_name_H-M   'P 1'
#
loop_
_entity.id
_entity.type
_entity.pdbx_description
1 polymer ?
#
loop_
_entity_poly.entity_id
_entity_poly.type
_entity_poly.pdbx_seq_one_letter_code
_entity_poly.pdbx_strand_id
1 'polypeptide(L)'
;ASMGAAGLRSARPAPQQAAPVFYTEEFMREYGTPTPSAPQPAADAAAQAPAPVASVQELKAAERNRILAELREEELSAAEAAAQRIGRWAVELQSRTVPCMAEQAEVERCYAAPPGGDQLRCGPTVDEFVRCAKL
;
A
#
# COMPACT_ATOMS: atom_id res chain seq x y z
N ALA A 1 1.87 -24.98 -49.65
CA ALA A 1 2.10 -23.61 -49.16
C ALA A 1 2.93 -23.70 -47.89
N SER A 2 4.20 -23.31 -47.96
CA SER A 2 5.12 -23.28 -46.81
C SER A 2 5.20 -21.83 -46.35
N MET A 3 4.64 -21.51 -45.18
CA MET A 3 4.73 -20.18 -44.58
C MET A 3 5.74 -20.23 -43.45
N GLY A 4 6.95 -19.74 -43.74
CA GLY A 4 8.02 -19.58 -42.77
C GLY A 4 7.69 -18.51 -41.75
N ALA A 5 7.82 -18.86 -40.47
CA ALA A 5 7.78 -17.91 -39.37
C ALA A 5 9.16 -17.23 -39.25
N ALA A 6 9.27 -16.00 -39.76
CA ALA A 6 10.43 -15.16 -39.51
C ALA A 6 10.32 -14.58 -38.09
N GLY A 7 11.14 -15.10 -37.18
CA GLY A 7 11.26 -14.59 -35.81
C GLY A 7 11.88 -13.20 -35.79
N LEU A 8 11.13 -12.22 -35.30
CA LEU A 8 11.63 -10.87 -34.98
C LEU A 8 12.51 -10.96 -33.73
N ARG A 9 13.83 -11.09 -33.92
CA ARG A 9 14.81 -10.93 -32.85
C ARG A 9 14.93 -9.45 -32.52
N SER A 10 14.39 -9.05 -31.37
CA SER A 10 14.61 -7.74 -30.78
C SER A 10 16.09 -7.61 -30.40
N ALA A 11 16.86 -6.84 -31.17
CA ALA A 11 18.25 -6.57 -30.89
C ALA A 11 18.34 -5.60 -29.70
N ARG A 12 18.75 -6.11 -28.53
CA ARG A 12 19.07 -5.29 -27.37
C ARG A 12 20.32 -4.45 -27.70
N PRO A 13 20.28 -3.12 -27.66
CA PRO A 13 21.47 -2.31 -27.90
C PRO A 13 22.53 -2.63 -26.85
N ALA A 14 23.79 -2.74 -27.28
CA ALA A 14 24.93 -2.96 -26.42
C ALA A 14 25.10 -1.80 -25.42
N PRO A 15 25.53 -2.05 -24.18
CA PRO A 15 25.79 -0.99 -23.21
C PRO A 15 26.92 -0.10 -23.73
N GLN A 16 26.62 1.18 -23.99
CA GLN A 16 27.65 2.18 -24.28
C GLN A 16 28.54 2.33 -23.04
N GLN A 17 29.84 2.12 -23.20
CA GLN A 17 30.82 2.43 -22.16
C GLN A 17 30.82 3.94 -21.93
N ALA A 18 30.58 4.37 -20.69
CA ALA A 18 30.59 5.79 -20.34
C ALA A 18 31.98 6.38 -20.63
N ALA A 19 32.00 7.55 -21.28
CA ALA A 19 33.23 8.27 -21.54
C ALA A 19 33.94 8.58 -20.20
N PRO A 20 35.27 8.47 -20.13
CA PRO A 20 36.02 8.80 -18.93
C PRO A 20 35.78 10.26 -18.55
N VAL A 21 35.29 10.47 -17.33
CA VAL A 21 35.11 11.80 -16.75
C VAL A 21 36.47 12.23 -16.21
N PHE A 22 37.08 13.20 -16.87
CA PHE A 22 38.31 13.84 -16.39
C PHE A 22 37.93 15.07 -15.58
N TYR A 23 38.26 15.06 -14.28
CA TYR A 23 38.09 16.21 -13.41
C TYR A 23 39.24 17.19 -13.60
N THR A 24 38.95 18.50 -13.49
CA THR A 24 39.98 19.53 -13.56
C THR A 24 40.87 19.50 -12.32
N GLU A 25 42.07 20.07 -12.43
CA GLU A 25 42.99 20.16 -11.30
C GLU A 25 42.42 20.97 -10.14
N GLU A 26 41.58 21.99 -10.42
CA GLU A 26 40.93 22.75 -9.35
C GLU A 26 39.92 21.89 -8.59
N PHE A 27 39.12 21.08 -9.30
CA PHE A 27 38.14 20.19 -8.67
C PHE A 27 38.82 19.13 -7.80
N MET A 28 39.95 18.56 -8.26
CA MET A 28 40.75 17.63 -7.47
C MET A 28 41.36 18.29 -6.23
N ARG A 29 41.64 19.58 -6.27
CA ARG A 29 42.21 20.31 -5.12
C ARG A 29 41.15 20.64 -4.06
N GLU A 30 39.92 20.92 -4.50
CA GLU A 30 38.82 21.32 -3.62
C GLU A 30 38.04 20.12 -3.04
N TYR A 31 37.89 19.06 -3.83
CA TYR A 31 37.09 17.89 -3.47
C TYR A 31 37.84 16.56 -3.54
N GLY A 32 39.09 16.56 -4.02
CA GLY A 32 39.90 15.34 -4.00
C GLY A 32 40.30 14.99 -2.58
N THR A 33 39.94 13.79 -2.14
CA THR A 33 40.57 13.18 -0.97
C THR A 33 42.06 13.01 -1.27
N PRO A 34 42.98 13.62 -0.51
CA PRO A 34 44.40 13.40 -0.72
C PRO A 34 44.68 11.93 -0.39
N THR A 35 44.83 11.11 -1.42
CA THR A 35 45.42 9.78 -1.26
C THR A 35 46.90 10.02 -0.96
N PRO A 36 47.42 9.72 0.24
CA PRO A 36 48.84 9.89 0.49
C PRO A 36 49.59 8.81 -0.29
N SER A 37 50.13 9.18 -1.46
CA SER A 37 51.30 8.50 -2.02
C SER A 37 52.53 9.04 -1.29
N ALA A 38 52.93 8.38 -0.21
CA ALA A 38 54.23 8.61 0.42
C ALA A 38 54.86 7.28 0.91
N PRO A 39 56.20 7.18 0.92
CA PRO A 39 56.96 5.94 1.10
C PRO A 39 56.98 5.51 2.56
N GLN A 40 57.01 4.19 2.82
CA GLN A 40 57.21 3.62 4.17
C GLN A 40 58.49 4.16 4.82
N PRO A 41 58.43 4.50 6.12
CA PRO A 41 59.06 3.65 7.12
C PRO A 41 58.23 3.47 8.42
N ALA A 42 58.61 2.46 9.20
CA ALA A 42 57.92 1.92 10.36
C ALA A 42 57.85 2.86 11.58
N ALA A 43 56.70 2.86 12.27
CA ALA A 43 56.59 3.08 13.72
C ALA A 43 55.24 2.55 14.22
N ASP A 44 55.29 1.74 15.28
CA ASP A 44 54.17 1.21 16.04
C ASP A 44 53.17 2.30 16.45
N ALA A 45 51.97 2.24 15.88
CA ALA A 45 50.79 2.85 16.46
C ALA A 45 49.70 1.77 16.46
N ALA A 46 49.26 1.42 17.67
CA ALA A 46 48.20 0.45 17.92
C ALA A 46 47.06 0.67 16.91
N ALA A 47 46.88 -0.32 16.03
CA ALA A 47 45.80 -0.35 15.08
C ALA A 47 44.48 -0.37 15.85
N GLN A 48 43.89 0.79 16.08
CA GLN A 48 42.44 0.87 16.18
C GLN A 48 41.93 0.39 14.84
N ALA A 49 41.48 -0.87 14.82
CA ALA A 49 40.83 -1.45 13.66
C ALA A 49 39.74 -0.45 13.21
N PRO A 50 39.75 -0.01 11.95
CA PRO A 50 38.65 0.79 11.45
C PRO A 50 37.37 -0.01 11.71
N ALA A 51 36.39 0.61 12.37
CA ALA A 51 35.08 0.02 12.57
C ALA A 51 34.61 -0.54 11.21
N PRO A 52 34.04 -1.76 11.16
CA PRO A 52 33.64 -2.36 9.89
C PRO A 52 32.69 -1.38 9.20
N VAL A 53 33.16 -0.80 8.10
CA VAL A 53 32.36 0.07 7.27
C VAL A 53 31.25 -0.81 6.76
N ALA A 54 30.01 -0.56 7.22
CA ALA A 54 28.86 -1.36 6.85
C ALA A 54 28.87 -1.52 5.33
N SER A 55 28.81 -2.77 4.87
CA SER A 55 28.91 -3.04 3.45
C SER A 55 27.80 -2.26 2.72
N VAL A 56 28.03 -1.90 1.47
CA VAL A 56 27.01 -1.19 0.66
C VAL A 56 25.68 -1.96 0.66
N GLN A 57 25.72 -3.29 0.83
CA GLN A 57 24.52 -4.13 0.98
C GLN A 57 23.81 -3.92 2.32
N GLU A 58 24.56 -3.80 3.42
CA GLU A 58 24.00 -3.52 4.75
C GLU A 58 23.39 -2.12 4.82
N LEU A 59 24.03 -1.12 4.22
CA LEU A 59 23.47 0.24 4.12
C LEU A 59 22.18 0.27 3.30
N LYS A 60 22.15 -0.44 2.15
CA LYS A 60 20.93 -0.58 1.35
C LYS A 60 19.82 -1.30 2.10
N ALA A 61 20.14 -2.35 2.84
CA ALA A 61 19.17 -3.10 3.63
C ALA A 61 18.60 -2.23 4.76
N ALA A 62 19.44 -1.45 5.44
CA ALA A 62 19.02 -0.51 6.47
C ALA A 62 18.07 0.57 5.90
N GLU A 63 18.44 1.19 4.78
CA GLU A 63 17.59 2.23 4.17
C GLU A 63 16.28 1.64 3.63
N ARG A 64 16.32 0.45 3.01
CA ARG A 64 15.10 -0.26 2.61
C ARG A 64 14.17 -0.49 3.79
N ASN A 65 14.72 -0.95 4.92
CA ASN A 65 13.92 -1.21 6.11
C ASN A 65 13.34 0.07 6.70
N ARG A 66 14.09 1.18 6.67
CA ARG A 66 13.60 2.50 7.06
C ARG A 66 12.42 2.94 6.19
N ILE A 67 12.58 2.89 4.86
CA ILE A 67 11.50 3.25 3.92
C ILE A 67 10.26 2.37 4.14
N LEU A 68 10.45 1.06 4.34
CA LEU A 68 9.33 0.16 4.63
C LEU A 68 8.65 0.45 5.96
N ALA A 69 9.38 0.95 6.96
CA ALA A 69 8.79 1.35 8.23
C ALA A 69 7.94 2.63 8.07
N GLU A 70 8.46 3.64 7.37
CA GLU A 70 7.74 4.88 7.07
C GLU A 70 6.45 4.58 6.28
N LEU A 71 6.52 3.74 5.23
CA LEU A 71 5.33 3.35 4.45
C LEU A 71 4.28 2.62 5.30
N ARG A 72 4.72 1.73 6.20
CA ARG A 72 3.79 1.01 7.09
C ARG A 72 3.11 1.95 8.08
N GLU A 73 3.82 2.94 8.60
CA GLU A 73 3.26 3.94 9.50
C GLU A 73 2.18 4.78 8.80
N GLU A 74 2.46 5.22 7.57
CA GLU A 74 1.47 5.93 6.74
C GLU A 74 0.24 5.05 6.47
N GLU A 75 0.42 3.79 6.08
CA GLU A 75 -0.67 2.84 5.85
C GLU A 75 -1.50 2.58 7.12
N LEU A 76 -0.85 2.40 8.27
CA LEU A 76 -1.52 2.20 9.55
C LEU A 76 -2.33 3.44 9.93
N SER A 77 -1.78 4.64 9.77
CA SER A 77 -2.50 5.89 10.07
C SER A 77 -3.74 6.06 9.18
N ALA A 78 -3.64 5.71 7.89
CA ALA A 78 -4.75 5.75 6.96
C ALA A 78 -5.83 4.71 7.31
N ALA A 79 -5.41 3.50 7.69
CA ALA A 79 -6.30 2.43 8.13
C ALA A 79 -7.04 2.80 9.42
N GLU A 80 -6.35 3.38 10.40
CA GLU A 80 -6.95 3.86 11.64
C GLU A 80 -7.96 4.98 11.39
N ALA A 81 -7.61 5.96 10.55
CA ALA A 81 -8.53 7.03 10.18
C ALA A 81 -9.78 6.47 9.47
N ALA A 82 -9.62 5.48 8.60
CA ALA A 82 -10.74 4.80 7.96
C ALA A 82 -11.61 4.03 8.97
N ALA A 83 -10.99 3.29 9.88
CA ALA A 83 -11.69 2.54 10.93
C ALA A 83 -12.48 3.48 11.84
N GLN A 84 -11.92 4.64 12.22
CA GLN A 84 -12.64 5.65 13.00
C GLN A 84 -13.85 6.22 12.26
N ARG A 85 -13.71 6.52 10.96
CA ARG A 85 -14.85 6.98 10.14
C ARG A 85 -15.94 5.93 10.06
N ILE A 86 -15.58 4.68 9.77
CA ILE A 86 -16.53 3.56 9.70
C ILE A 86 -17.19 3.34 11.05
N GLY A 87 -16.43 3.38 12.15
CA GLY A 87 -16.96 3.23 13.50
C GLY A 87 -17.98 4.32 13.85
N ARG A 88 -17.67 5.59 13.55
CA ARG A 88 -18.62 6.70 13.74
C ARG A 88 -19.88 6.52 12.90
N TRP A 89 -19.72 6.13 11.64
CA TRP A 89 -20.86 5.86 10.75
C TRP A 89 -21.71 4.68 11.22
N ALA A 90 -21.10 3.62 11.75
CA ALA A 90 -21.81 2.47 12.30
C ALA A 90 -22.61 2.83 13.56
N VAL A 91 -22.04 3.65 14.45
CA VAL A 91 -22.75 4.18 15.62
C VAL A 91 -23.92 5.07 15.20
N GLU A 92 -23.70 5.94 14.22
CA GLU A 92 -24.78 6.76 13.65
C GLU A 92 -25.89 5.88 13.07
N LEU A 93 -25.54 4.85 12.29
CA LEU A 93 -26.50 3.93 11.70
C LEU A 93 -27.27 3.14 12.77
N GLN A 94 -26.60 2.69 13.82
CA GLN A 94 -27.23 1.97 14.93
C GLN A 94 -28.15 2.88 15.76
N SER A 95 -27.83 4.16 15.88
CA SER A 95 -28.67 5.14 16.58
C SER A 95 -29.93 5.52 15.80
N ARG A 96 -29.96 5.29 14.47
CA ARG A 96 -31.15 5.49 13.65
C ARG A 96 -32.13 4.37 13.95
N THR A 97 -33.22 4.68 14.65
CA THR A 97 -34.35 3.77 14.76
C THR A 97 -35.00 3.65 13.39
N VAL A 98 -34.95 2.45 12.80
CA VAL A 98 -35.74 2.14 11.60
C VAL A 98 -37.20 2.06 12.05
N PRO A 99 -38.08 2.97 11.59
CA PRO A 99 -39.48 2.90 11.96
C PRO A 99 -40.10 1.63 11.37
N CYS A 100 -41.11 1.08 12.06
CA CYS A 100 -41.99 0.04 11.52
C CYS A 100 -41.36 -1.35 11.31
N MET A 101 -40.30 -1.68 12.06
CA MET A 101 -39.66 -3.00 11.99
C MET A 101 -40.62 -4.15 12.34
N ALA A 102 -41.61 -3.92 13.20
CA ALA A 102 -42.58 -4.94 13.59
C ALA A 102 -43.54 -5.26 12.42
N GLU A 103 -44.05 -4.23 11.77
CA GLU A 103 -44.91 -4.31 10.61
C GLU A 103 -44.16 -4.89 9.41
N GLN A 104 -42.89 -4.50 9.22
CA GLN A 104 -42.02 -5.08 8.20
C GLN A 104 -41.82 -6.59 8.42
N ALA A 105 -41.54 -7.02 9.65
CA ALA A 105 -41.38 -8.44 9.97
C ALA A 105 -42.68 -9.24 9.76
N GLU A 106 -43.85 -8.61 9.91
CA GLU A 106 -45.14 -9.24 9.60
C GLU A 106 -45.35 -9.35 8.08
N VAL A 107 -44.96 -8.34 7.30
CA VAL A 107 -44.98 -8.39 5.84
C VAL A 107 -44.09 -9.54 5.33
N GLU A 108 -42.87 -9.64 5.84
CA GLU A 108 -41.93 -10.72 5.49
C GLU A 108 -42.48 -12.09 5.86
N ARG A 109 -43.09 -12.23 7.06
CA ARG A 109 -43.73 -13.48 7.47
C ARG A 109 -44.91 -13.86 6.58
N CYS A 110 -45.74 -12.91 6.18
CA CYS A 110 -46.88 -13.18 5.31
C CYS A 110 -46.42 -13.65 3.93
N TYR A 111 -45.44 -12.99 3.32
CA TYR A 111 -44.92 -13.41 2.01
C TYR A 111 -44.13 -14.72 2.05
N ALA A 112 -43.52 -15.08 3.19
CA ALA A 112 -42.85 -16.37 3.36
C ALA A 112 -43.84 -17.54 3.36
N ALA A 113 -45.07 -17.35 3.86
CA ALA A 113 -46.12 -18.36 3.90
C ALA A 113 -47.50 -17.75 3.62
N PRO A 114 -47.80 -17.38 2.36
CA PRO A 114 -49.02 -16.65 2.03
C PRO A 114 -50.27 -17.49 2.30
N PRO A 115 -51.36 -16.91 2.84
CA PRO A 115 -52.58 -17.64 3.18
C PRO A 115 -53.21 -18.32 1.96
N GLY A 116 -53.06 -19.64 1.86
CA GLY A 116 -53.53 -20.40 0.70
C GLY A 116 -52.68 -20.21 -0.56
N GLY A 117 -51.42 -19.77 -0.43
CA GLY A 117 -50.50 -19.57 -1.55
C GLY A 117 -50.66 -18.24 -2.28
N ASP A 118 -51.66 -17.43 -1.90
CA ASP A 118 -51.98 -16.16 -2.56
C ASP A 118 -51.31 -14.98 -1.86
N GLN A 119 -50.35 -14.38 -2.56
CA GLN A 119 -49.60 -13.22 -2.10
C GLN A 119 -50.46 -11.96 -1.99
N LEU A 120 -51.55 -11.85 -2.75
CA LEU A 120 -52.45 -10.69 -2.69
C LEU A 120 -53.19 -10.61 -1.34
N ARG A 121 -53.30 -11.74 -0.64
CA ARG A 121 -53.92 -11.79 0.69
C ARG A 121 -53.05 -11.18 1.78
N CYS A 122 -51.78 -10.88 1.50
CA CYS A 122 -50.91 -10.11 2.38
C CYS A 122 -51.15 -8.58 2.28
N GLY A 123 -52.05 -8.12 1.41
CA GLY A 123 -52.38 -6.70 1.23
C GLY A 123 -52.63 -5.93 2.54
N PRO A 124 -53.48 -6.42 3.46
CA PRO A 124 -53.73 -5.73 4.74
C PRO A 124 -52.47 -5.57 5.60
N THR A 125 -51.56 -6.54 5.59
CA THR A 125 -50.28 -6.48 6.30
C THR A 125 -49.35 -5.42 5.70
N VAL A 126 -49.37 -5.29 4.36
CA VAL A 126 -48.62 -4.26 3.65
C VAL A 126 -49.20 -2.87 3.93
N ASP A 127 -50.52 -2.73 3.97
CA ASP A 127 -51.20 -1.47 4.29
C ASP A 127 -50.84 -0.97 5.69
N GLU A 128 -50.73 -1.89 6.66
CA GLU A 128 -50.28 -1.59 8.01
C GLU A 128 -48.84 -1.07 8.07
N PHE A 129 -47.92 -1.73 7.34
CA PHE A 129 -46.55 -1.24 7.19
C PHE A 129 -46.51 0.15 6.52
N VAL A 130 -47.29 0.36 5.45
CA VAL A 130 -47.37 1.65 4.75
C VAL A 130 -47.92 2.75 5.66
N ARG A 131 -48.90 2.42 6.51
CA ARG A 131 -49.45 3.37 7.49
C ARG A 131 -48.42 3.78 8.52
N CYS A 132 -47.69 2.81 9.06
CA CYS A 132 -46.61 3.10 10.00
C CYS A 132 -45.49 3.92 9.34
N ALA A 133 -45.08 3.58 8.11
CA ALA A 133 -43.97 4.25 7.41
C ALA A 133 -44.28 5.70 6.97
N LYS A 134 -45.55 6.11 7.03
CA LYS A 134 -46.01 7.47 6.71
C LYS A 134 -46.06 8.41 7.94
N LEU A 135 -45.85 7.89 9.14
CA LEU A 135 -45.78 8.64 10.40
C LEU A 135 -44.35 9.08 10.71
#